data_AF-A0A3M5VET7-F1
#
_entry.id   AF-A0A3M5VET7-F1
#
_cell.length_a   1.000
_cell.length_b   1.000
_cell.length_c   1.000
_cell.angle_alpha   90.00
_cell.angle_beta   90.00
_cell.angle_gamma   90.00
#
_symmetry.space_group_name_H-M   'P 1'
#
loop_
_entity.id
_entity.type
_entity.pdbx_description
1 polymer ?
#
loop_
_entity_poly.entity_id
_entity_poly.type
_entity_poly.pdbx_seq_one_letter_code
_entity_poly.pdbx_strand_id
1 'polypeptide(L)'
;MIDTNTNEVSMIGRSVHENVDLVLLGDVAKTILARAKERLACAGGKLKIDEAKENCANSLDQAILAGSCTLQDATTVKRELKKAALERHSELNPFD
;
A
#
# COMPACT_ATOMS: atom_id res chain seq x y z
N MET A 1 -40.39 31.39 30.05
CA MET A 1 -39.44 30.96 29.01
C MET A 1 -38.36 30.20 29.75
N ILE A 2 -38.27 28.89 29.55
CA ILE A 2 -37.30 28.00 30.21
C ILE A 2 -36.28 27.65 29.13
N ASP A 3 -35.10 28.24 29.21
CA ASP A 3 -33.96 27.87 28.37
C ASP A 3 -33.19 26.73 29.04
N THR A 4 -33.68 25.52 28.84
CA THR A 4 -32.85 24.31 28.93
C THR A 4 -32.06 24.19 27.64
N ASN A 5 -30.75 24.41 27.67
CA ASN A 5 -29.87 23.74 26.72
C ASN A 5 -28.51 23.42 27.33
N THR A 6 -28.43 22.16 27.72
CA THR A 6 -27.26 21.32 27.95
C THR A 6 -26.22 21.53 26.85
N ASN A 7 -25.13 22.24 27.11
CA ASN A 7 -23.99 22.20 26.20
C ASN A 7 -23.11 21.01 26.57
N GLU A 8 -23.50 19.86 26.01
CA GLU A 8 -22.82 18.58 26.13
C GLU A 8 -21.39 18.65 25.58
N VAL A 9 -20.55 17.86 26.23
CA VAL A 9 -19.14 17.58 25.96
C VAL A 9 -18.92 17.24 24.49
N SER A 10 -18.26 18.13 23.73
CA SER A 10 -17.74 17.79 22.40
C SER A 10 -16.28 17.31 22.51
N MET A 11 -16.10 16.08 23.00
CA MET A 11 -14.92 15.29 22.65
C MET A 11 -15.12 14.78 21.22
N ILE A 12 -14.67 15.53 20.22
CA ILE A 12 -14.60 15.02 18.84
C ILE A 12 -13.38 14.09 18.75
N GLY A 13 -13.52 12.91 19.35
CA GLY A 13 -12.70 11.76 19.01
C GLY A 13 -13.03 11.38 17.58
N ARG A 14 -12.22 11.83 16.61
CA ARG A 14 -12.27 11.29 15.26
C ARG A 14 -11.75 9.86 15.35
N SER A 15 -12.66 8.89 15.45
CA SER A 15 -12.34 7.49 15.23
C SER A 15 -11.82 7.37 13.81
N VAL A 16 -10.51 7.27 13.66
CA VAL A 16 -9.88 6.83 12.42
C VAL A 16 -10.23 5.35 12.34
N HIS A 17 -11.41 5.05 11.82
CA HIS A 17 -11.63 3.73 11.24
C HIS A 17 -10.64 3.66 10.08
N GLU A 18 -9.45 3.10 10.35
CA GLU A 18 -8.62 2.51 9.33
C GLU A 18 -9.52 1.51 8.62
N ASN A 19 -10.09 1.93 7.48
CA ASN A 19 -10.49 0.99 6.45
C ASN A 19 -9.21 0.28 6.06
N VAL A 20 -8.88 -0.78 6.82
CA VAL A 20 -8.04 -1.85 6.35
C VAL A 20 -8.84 -2.42 5.19
N ASP A 21 -8.65 -1.85 4.00
CA ASP A 21 -9.02 -2.48 2.75
C ASP A 21 -8.33 -3.85 2.79
N LEU A 22 -9.06 -4.85 3.29
CA LEU A 22 -8.65 -6.25 3.25
C LEU A 22 -8.69 -6.64 1.80
N VAL A 23 -7.62 -6.30 1.07
CA VAL A 23 -7.47 -6.67 -0.31
C VAL A 23 -7.33 -8.18 -0.36
N LEU A 24 -8.35 -8.83 -0.88
CA LEU A 24 -8.30 -10.24 -1.24
C LEU A 24 -7.44 -10.39 -2.51
N LEU A 25 -6.14 -10.51 -2.30
CA LEU A 25 -5.19 -10.88 -3.35
C LEU A 25 -5.15 -12.41 -3.50
N GLY A 26 -5.07 -12.88 -4.74
CA GLY A 26 -4.68 -14.27 -5.03
C GLY A 26 -3.30 -14.61 -4.48
N ASP A 27 -3.03 -15.88 -4.19
CA ASP A 27 -1.79 -16.32 -3.52
C ASP A 27 -0.51 -15.94 -4.29
N VAL A 28 -0.57 -15.99 -5.62
CA VAL A 28 0.54 -15.56 -6.49
C VAL A 28 0.76 -14.05 -6.38
N ALA A 29 -0.31 -13.25 -6.40
CA ALA A 29 -0.23 -11.81 -6.26
C ALA A 29 0.29 -11.38 -4.87
N LYS A 30 -0.12 -12.06 -3.80
CA LYS A 30 0.43 -11.87 -2.44
C LYS A 30 1.93 -12.15 -2.41
N THR A 31 2.35 -13.25 -3.02
CA THR A 31 3.76 -13.66 -3.04
C THR A 31 4.61 -12.63 -3.80
N ILE A 32 4.13 -12.16 -4.95
CA ILE A 32 4.80 -11.12 -5.74
C ILE A 32 4.91 -9.82 -4.94
N LEU A 33 3.81 -9.38 -4.30
CA LEU A 33 3.82 -8.18 -3.48
C LEU A 33 4.78 -8.28 -2.29
N ALA A 34 4.77 -9.42 -1.58
CA ALA A 34 5.65 -9.65 -0.44
C ALA A 34 7.14 -9.59 -0.83
N ARG A 35 7.52 -10.27 -1.92
CA ARG A 35 8.89 -10.21 -2.47
C ARG A 35 9.29 -8.80 -2.87
N ALA A 36 8.37 -8.06 -3.48
CA ALA A 36 8.65 -6.69 -3.88
C ALA A 36 8.83 -5.75 -2.68
N LYS A 37 8.02 -5.92 -1.62
CA LYS A 37 8.17 -5.20 -0.34
C LYS A 37 9.50 -5.51 0.35
N GLU A 38 9.93 -6.77 0.36
CA GLU A 38 11.23 -7.16 0.91
C GLU A 38 12.40 -6.48 0.15
N ARG A 39 12.33 -6.45 -1.18
CA ARG A 39 13.32 -5.75 -2.01
C ARG A 39 13.32 -4.24 -1.76
N LEU A 40 12.15 -3.64 -1.58
CA LEU A 40 12.01 -2.23 -1.23
C LEU A 40 12.61 -1.92 0.15
N ALA A 41 12.37 -2.76 1.16
CA ALA A 41 12.95 -2.58 2.50
C ALA A 41 14.49 -2.59 2.46
N CYS A 42 15.09 -3.42 1.59
CA CYS A 42 16.53 -3.46 1.35
C CYS A 42 17.05 -2.38 0.39
N ALA A 43 16.17 -1.60 -0.25
CA ALA A 43 16.57 -0.56 -1.18
C ALA A 43 17.19 0.60 -0.40
N GLY A 44 18.46 0.90 -0.67
CA GLY A 44 19.21 1.99 -0.03
C GLY A 44 19.20 3.31 -0.82
N GLY A 45 18.39 3.40 -1.88
CA GLY A 45 18.34 4.58 -2.75
C GLY A 45 17.37 4.42 -3.90
N LYS A 46 17.07 5.54 -4.56
CA LYS A 46 16.06 5.64 -5.64
C LYS A 46 16.23 4.59 -6.74
N LEU A 47 17.46 4.34 -7.19
CA LEU A 47 17.75 3.35 -8.23
C LEU A 47 17.25 1.94 -7.84
N LYS A 48 17.50 1.51 -6.60
CA LYS A 48 17.07 0.20 -6.10
C LYS A 48 15.55 0.14 -5.88
N ILE A 49 14.92 1.27 -5.55
CA ILE A 49 13.45 1.36 -5.45
C ILE A 49 12.82 1.16 -6.83
N ASP A 50 13.35 1.82 -7.85
CA ASP A 50 12.86 1.68 -9.23
C ASP A 50 13.10 0.26 -9.77
N GLU A 51 14.27 -0.34 -9.48
CA GLU A 51 14.56 -1.74 -9.82
C GLU A 51 13.59 -2.72 -9.13
N ALA A 52 13.24 -2.50 -7.87
CA ALA A 52 12.26 -3.32 -7.17
C ALA A 52 10.86 -3.19 -7.79
N LYS A 53 10.49 -1.98 -8.25
CA LYS A 53 9.21 -1.74 -8.93
C LYS A 53 9.14 -2.42 -10.29
N GLU A 54 10.19 -2.32 -11.08
CA GLU A 54 10.29 -2.95 -12.40
C GLU A 54 10.22 -4.48 -12.29
N ASN A 55 10.97 -5.06 -11.35
CA ASN A 55 10.92 -6.50 -11.09
C ASN A 55 9.52 -6.98 -10.68
N CYS A 56 8.83 -6.21 -9.84
CA CYS A 56 7.46 -6.52 -9.46
C CYS A 56 6.50 -6.45 -10.66
N ALA A 57 6.65 -5.45 -11.53
CA ALA A 57 5.86 -5.31 -12.74
C ALA A 57 6.06 -6.50 -13.69
N ASN A 58 7.33 -6.87 -13.94
CA ASN A 58 7.67 -8.03 -14.77
C ASN A 58 7.08 -9.33 -14.21
N SER A 59 7.13 -9.52 -12.89
CA SER A 59 6.57 -10.71 -12.22
C SER A 59 5.03 -10.74 -12.34
N LEU A 60 4.38 -9.59 -12.22
CA LEU A 60 2.93 -9.47 -12.41
C LEU A 60 2.53 -9.76 -13.85
N ASP A 61 3.23 -9.20 -14.84
CA ASP A 61 2.92 -9.40 -16.25
C ASP A 61 3.07 -10.89 -16.62
N GLN A 62 4.12 -11.55 -16.14
CA GLN A 62 4.27 -13.01 -16.30
C GLN A 62 3.12 -13.79 -15.64
N ALA A 63 2.72 -13.41 -14.43
CA ALA A 63 1.62 -14.10 -13.73
C ALA A 63 0.26 -13.89 -14.41
N ILE A 64 0.02 -12.71 -15.00
CA ILE A 64 -1.18 -12.43 -15.82
C ILE A 64 -1.17 -13.27 -17.09
N LEU A 65 -0.04 -13.32 -17.81
CA LEU A 65 0.11 -14.11 -19.03
C LEU A 65 -0.08 -15.62 -18.77
N ALA A 66 0.36 -16.10 -17.61
CA ALA A 66 0.16 -17.47 -17.17
C ALA A 66 -1.26 -17.76 -16.63
N GLY A 67 -2.17 -16.77 -16.59
CA GLY A 67 -3.51 -16.90 -16.02
C GLY A 67 -3.54 -17.13 -14.51
N SER A 68 -2.43 -16.92 -13.83
CA SER A 68 -2.25 -17.16 -12.38
C SER A 68 -2.55 -15.93 -11.52
N CYS A 69 -2.80 -14.78 -12.16
CA CYS A 69 -3.10 -13.52 -11.51
C CYS A 69 -4.15 -12.76 -12.32
N THR A 70 -5.14 -12.17 -11.65
CA THR A 70 -6.14 -11.34 -12.34
C THR A 70 -5.62 -9.92 -12.58
N LEU A 71 -6.26 -9.18 -13.49
CA LEU A 71 -5.97 -7.76 -13.69
C LEU A 71 -6.28 -6.93 -12.43
N GLN A 72 -7.29 -7.33 -11.64
CA GLN A 72 -7.65 -6.68 -10.38
C GLN A 72 -6.57 -6.90 -9.31
N ASP A 73 -6.05 -8.12 -9.19
CA ASP A 73 -4.92 -8.44 -8.32
C ASP A 73 -3.71 -7.59 -8.70
N ALA A 74 -3.34 -7.57 -9.99
CA ALA A 74 -2.21 -6.80 -10.48
C ALA A 74 -2.36 -5.29 -10.24
N THR A 75 -3.57 -4.75 -10.42
CA THR A 75 -3.87 -3.35 -10.11
C THR A 75 -3.64 -3.05 -8.64
N THR A 76 -4.03 -3.99 -7.77
CA THR A 76 -3.89 -3.78 -6.34
C THR A 76 -2.45 -3.95 -5.86
N VAL A 77 -1.73 -4.94 -6.38
CA VAL A 77 -0.28 -5.09 -6.14
C VAL A 77 0.46 -3.83 -6.58
N LYS A 78 0.14 -3.26 -7.75
CA LYS A 78 0.75 -1.99 -8.22
C LYS A 78 0.45 -0.83 -7.26
N ARG A 79 -0.78 -0.73 -6.73
CA ARG A 79 -1.17 0.31 -5.75
C ARG A 79 -0.37 0.17 -4.45
N GLU A 80 -0.35 -1.03 -3.88
CA GLU A 80 0.33 -1.31 -2.61
C GLU A 80 1.86 -1.15 -2.74
N LEU A 81 2.41 -1.56 -3.88
CA LEU A 81 3.82 -1.34 -4.18
C LEU A 81 4.18 0.15 -4.27
N LYS A 82 3.30 0.97 -4.87
CA LYS A 82 3.52 2.42 -4.96
C LYS A 82 3.53 3.06 -3.58
N LYS A 83 2.64 2.64 -2.67
CA LYS A 83 2.64 3.10 -1.27
C LYS A 83 3.95 2.73 -0.57
N ALA A 84 4.34 1.45 -0.63
CA ALA A 84 5.57 0.98 -0.01
C ALA A 84 6.83 1.67 -0.56
N ALA A 85 6.86 1.96 -1.87
CA ALA A 85 7.96 2.69 -2.49
C ALA A 85 8.02 4.16 -2.02
N LEU A 86 6.86 4.80 -1.83
CA LEU A 86 6.78 6.16 -1.30
C LEU A 86 7.25 6.21 0.16
N GLU A 87 6.75 5.31 1.01
CA GLU A 87 7.18 5.16 2.40
C GLU A 87 8.69 5.00 2.49
N ARG A 88 9.25 4.08 1.68
CA ARG A 88 10.70 3.87 1.64
C ARG A 88 11.46 5.10 1.16
N HIS A 89 10.93 5.83 0.18
CA HIS A 89 11.56 7.06 -0.29
C HIS A 89 11.59 8.13 0.80
N SER A 90 10.49 8.29 1.55
CA SER A 90 10.41 9.19 2.71
C SER A 90 11.33 8.76 3.85
N GLU A 91 11.50 7.45 4.09
CA GLU A 91 12.49 6.96 5.08
C GLU A 91 13.93 7.29 4.68
N LEU A 92 14.25 7.17 3.40
CA LEU A 92 15.59 7.47 2.88
C LEU A 92 15.85 8.98 2.76
N ASN A 93 14.80 9.78 2.58
CA ASN A 93 14.86 11.23 2.46
C ASN A 93 13.80 11.86 3.39
N PRO A 94 14.04 11.92 4.71
CA PRO A 94 13.05 12.40 5.68
C PRO A 94 12.80 13.92 5.64
N PHE A 95 13.51 14.64 4.77
CA PHE A 95 13.43 16.08 4.61
C PHE A 95 12.88 16.51 3.23
N ASP A 96 12.46 15.56 2.40
CA ASP A 96 11.82 15.77 1.09
C ASP A 96 10.30 15.93 1.24
#